data_AF-A0A2H6FAE3-F1
#
_entry.id   AF-A0A2H6FAE3-F1
#
_cell.length_a   1.000
_cell.length_b   1.000
_cell.length_c   1.000
_cell.angle_alpha   90.00
_cell.angle_beta   90.00
_cell.angle_gamma   90.00
#
_symmetry.space_group_name_H-M   'P 1'
#
loop_
_entity.id
_entity.type
_entity.pdbx_description
1 polymer ?
#
loop_
_entity_poly.entity_id
_entity_poly.type
_entity_poly.pdbx_seq_one_letter_code
_entity_poly.pdbx_strand_id
1 'polypeptide(L)'
;MSKDIAPGKWDTSVGGHISQGEDIYTALGRETKEELSLTGYDAGFLYSYIHTDERESELVYSFRCIYDGKIEFDPTEISEVRFWDMQKITEIIDTDIFSDNFRDEFRRYLEFA
;
A
#
# COMPACT_ATOMS: atom_id res chain seq x y z
N MET A 1 -8.91 16.48 -1.80
CA MET A 1 -8.34 15.17 -2.17
C MET A 1 -8.74 14.89 -3.60
N SER A 2 -7.78 15.03 -4.50
CA SER A 2 -7.94 14.94 -5.96
C SER A 2 -7.27 13.69 -6.53
N LYS A 3 -7.17 12.61 -5.73
CA LYS A 3 -6.67 11.33 -6.21
C LYS A 3 -7.59 10.81 -7.31
N ASP A 4 -6.99 10.41 -8.42
CA ASP A 4 -7.70 9.88 -9.58
C ASP A 4 -8.33 8.51 -9.28
N ILE A 5 -7.71 7.74 -8.37
CA ILE A 5 -8.11 6.39 -7.97
C ILE A 5 -8.50 6.38 -6.48
N ALA A 6 -9.65 5.78 -6.17
CA ALA A 6 -10.17 5.54 -4.81
C ALA A 6 -10.13 6.73 -3.82
N PRO A 7 -10.55 7.96 -4.21
CA PRO A 7 -10.50 9.11 -3.32
C PRO A 7 -11.33 8.91 -2.04
N GLY A 8 -10.72 9.18 -0.88
CA GLY A 8 -11.37 9.08 0.42
C GLY A 8 -11.50 7.66 0.97
N LYS A 9 -10.82 6.68 0.37
CA LYS A 9 -10.74 5.30 0.87
C LYS A 9 -9.44 5.07 1.64
N TRP A 10 -9.47 4.10 2.54
CA TRP A 10 -8.29 3.53 3.18
C TRP A 10 -7.63 2.52 2.26
N ASP A 11 -6.29 2.50 2.24
CA ASP A 11 -5.49 1.62 1.40
C ASP A 11 -4.29 1.01 2.17
N THR A 12 -3.46 0.23 1.49
CA THR A 12 -2.15 -0.21 1.97
C THR A 12 -1.27 0.98 2.33
N SER A 13 -0.29 0.78 3.21
CA SER A 13 0.49 1.89 3.78
C SER A 13 1.20 2.75 2.74
N VAL A 14 1.74 2.14 1.69
CA VAL A 14 2.41 2.81 0.57
C VAL A 14 2.10 2.03 -0.71
N GLY A 15 1.85 2.72 -1.82
CA GLY A 15 1.71 2.10 -3.13
C GLY A 15 2.21 3.02 -4.25
N GLY A 16 2.78 2.43 -5.31
CA GLY A 16 3.26 3.22 -6.45
C GLY A 16 3.89 2.35 -7.54
N HIS A 17 4.22 2.99 -8.66
CA HIS A 17 4.68 2.30 -9.86
C HIS A 17 6.19 2.29 -10.00
N ILE A 18 6.70 1.20 -10.57
CA ILE A 18 8.11 1.09 -10.94
C ILE A 18 8.33 1.81 -12.27
N SER A 19 9.17 2.84 -12.26
CA SER A 19 9.50 3.60 -13.47
C SER A 19 10.36 2.80 -14.45
N GLN A 20 10.38 3.18 -15.73
CA GLN A 20 11.22 2.52 -16.73
C GLN A 20 12.70 2.58 -16.33
N GLY A 21 13.33 1.42 -16.16
CA GLY A 21 14.74 1.29 -15.76
C GLY A 21 14.98 1.41 -14.26
N GLU A 22 13.94 1.63 -13.46
CA GLU A 22 13.98 1.59 -12.00
C GLU A 22 13.90 0.13 -11.53
N ASP A 23 14.68 -0.24 -10.51
CA ASP A 23 14.53 -1.53 -9.85
C ASP A 23 13.49 -1.47 -8.71
N ILE A 24 12.99 -2.64 -8.31
CA ILE A 24 11.89 -2.77 -7.35
C ILE A 24 12.21 -2.09 -6.01
N TYR A 25 13.43 -2.25 -5.48
CA TYR A 25 13.79 -1.70 -4.18
C TYR A 25 14.04 -0.19 -4.24
N THR A 26 14.54 0.31 -5.38
CA THR A 26 14.65 1.75 -5.62
C THR A 26 13.25 2.38 -5.68
N ALA A 27 12.30 1.79 -6.42
CA ALA A 27 10.92 2.25 -6.46
C ALA A 27 10.28 2.22 -5.05
N LEU A 28 10.37 1.09 -4.34
CA LEU A 28 9.87 0.96 -2.97
C LEU A 28 10.44 2.05 -2.04
N GLY A 29 11.75 2.28 -2.10
CA GLY A 29 12.43 3.31 -1.31
C GLY A 29 11.94 4.72 -1.62
N ARG A 30 11.73 5.03 -2.91
CA ARG A 30 11.21 6.32 -3.38
C ARG A 30 9.77 6.54 -2.92
N GLU A 31 8.85 5.62 -3.25
CA GLU A 31 7.42 5.74 -2.92
C GLU A 31 7.22 5.86 -1.40
N THR A 32 7.91 5.03 -0.62
CA THR A 32 7.77 5.04 0.86
C THR A 32 8.28 6.34 1.47
N LYS A 33 9.28 6.96 0.85
CA LYS A 33 9.80 8.27 1.26
C LYS A 33 8.90 9.41 0.82
N GLU A 34 8.36 9.36 -0.39
CA GLU A 34 7.45 10.38 -0.93
C GLU A 34 6.14 10.41 -0.15
N GLU A 35 5.52 9.25 0.08
CA GLU A 35 4.22 9.17 0.74
C GLU A 35 4.28 9.30 2.26
N LEU A 36 5.25 8.65 2.93
CA LEU A 36 5.28 8.53 4.40
C LEU A 36 6.60 8.99 5.06
N SER A 37 7.54 9.56 4.29
CA SER A 37 8.84 10.01 4.79
C SER A 37 9.66 8.94 5.52
N LEU A 38 9.39 7.67 5.28
CA LEU A 38 10.09 6.56 5.92
C LEU A 38 11.51 6.42 5.36
N THR A 39 12.48 6.27 6.25
CA THR A 39 13.89 6.03 5.90
C THR A 39 14.53 5.06 6.87
N GLY A 40 15.56 4.34 6.43
CA GLY A 40 16.30 3.41 7.29
C GLY A 40 15.50 2.20 7.79
N TYR A 41 14.42 1.83 7.10
CA TYR A 41 13.63 0.63 7.39
C TYR A 41 14.19 -0.59 6.65
N ASP A 42 13.90 -1.77 7.17
CA ASP A 42 14.16 -3.04 6.49
C ASP A 42 12.87 -3.57 5.84
N ALA A 43 12.94 -3.87 4.55
CA ALA A 43 11.81 -4.32 3.75
C ALA A 43 11.87 -5.83 3.52
N GLY A 44 10.96 -6.56 4.16
CA GLY A 44 10.77 -7.98 3.91
C GLY A 44 9.84 -8.20 2.73
N PHE A 45 10.35 -8.76 1.64
CA PHE A 45 9.52 -9.25 0.54
C PHE A 45 8.55 -10.33 1.04
N LEU A 46 7.30 -10.27 0.59
CA LEU A 46 6.27 -11.27 0.90
C LEU A 46 6.00 -12.15 -0.31
N TYR A 47 5.41 -11.55 -1.35
CA TYR A 47 4.98 -12.23 -2.55
C TYR A 47 4.78 -11.25 -3.70
N SER A 48 4.59 -11.79 -4.90
CA SER A 48 4.21 -11.04 -6.09
C SER A 48 3.03 -11.71 -6.77
N TYR A 49 2.15 -10.93 -7.38
CA TYR A 49 1.00 -11.44 -8.12
C TYR A 49 0.64 -10.49 -9.25
N ILE A 50 -0.20 -10.96 -10.17
CA ILE A 50 -0.74 -10.12 -11.23
C ILE A 50 -2.14 -9.67 -10.79
N HIS A 51 -2.32 -8.36 -10.62
CA HIS A 51 -3.63 -7.73 -10.53
C HIS A 51 -4.12 -7.45 -11.95
N THR A 52 -5.39 -7.75 -12.25
CA THR A 52 -6.01 -7.50 -13.55
C THR A 52 -7.44 -7.06 -13.35
N ASP A 53 -7.81 -5.94 -13.99
CA ASP A 53 -9.19 -5.49 -14.10
C ASP A 53 -9.59 -5.27 -15.58
N GLU A 54 -10.70 -4.59 -15.83
CA GLU A 54 -11.18 -4.31 -17.20
C GLU A 54 -10.30 -3.30 -17.98
N ARG A 55 -9.42 -2.57 -17.29
CA ARG A 55 -8.66 -1.42 -17.81
C ARG A 55 -7.16 -1.70 -17.86
N GLU A 56 -6.63 -2.40 -16.87
CA GLU A 56 -5.21 -2.57 -16.67
C GLU A 56 -4.81 -3.94 -16.11
N SER A 57 -3.50 -4.18 -16.13
CA SER A 57 -2.90 -5.33 -15.46
C SER A 57 -1.54 -4.93 -14.92
N GLU A 58 -1.30 -5.26 -13.66
CA GLU A 58 -0.13 -4.84 -12.91
C GLU A 58 0.55 -6.06 -12.30
N LEU A 59 1.88 -6.14 -12.44
CA LEU A 59 2.69 -7.10 -11.69
C LEU A 59 3.07 -6.44 -10.36
N VAL A 60 2.36 -6.82 -9.31
CA VAL A 60 2.49 -6.24 -7.97
C VAL A 60 3.53 -7.01 -7.16
N TYR A 61 4.35 -6.29 -6.39
CA TYR A 61 5.31 -6.83 -5.43
C TYR A 61 4.98 -6.30 -4.03
N SER A 62 4.59 -7.18 -3.12
CA SER A 62 4.15 -6.82 -1.78
C SER A 62 5.29 -6.99 -0.77
N PHE A 63 5.47 -5.98 0.08
CA PHE A 63 6.51 -5.93 1.11
C PHE A 63 5.90 -5.61 2.47
N ARG A 64 6.60 -6.01 3.54
CA ARG A 64 6.34 -5.55 4.91
C ARG A 64 7.58 -4.91 5.50
N CYS A 65 7.38 -3.96 6.41
CA CYS A 65 8.42 -3.50 7.32
C CYS A 65 7.87 -3.37 8.73
N ILE A 66 8.76 -3.34 9.70
CA ILE A 66 8.45 -2.89 11.07
C ILE A 66 9.15 -1.54 11.22
N TYR A 67 8.39 -0.52 11.56
CA TYR A 67 8.90 0.84 11.70
C TYR A 67 8.37 1.47 12.99
N ASP A 68 9.29 1.89 13.85
CA ASP A 68 9.03 2.55 15.13
C ASP A 68 9.43 4.04 15.11
N GLY A 69 9.85 4.53 13.95
CA GLY A 69 10.19 5.93 13.73
C GLY A 69 8.96 6.83 13.58
N LYS A 70 9.23 8.13 13.44
CA LYS A 70 8.19 9.13 13.15
C LYS A 70 7.65 8.92 11.73
N ILE A 71 6.33 8.95 11.60
CA ILE A 71 5.63 8.91 10.31
C ILE A 71 5.13 10.32 9.99
N GLU A 72 5.52 10.84 8.83
CA GLU A 72 5.04 12.11 8.27
C GLU A 72 4.58 11.85 6.85
N PHE A 73 3.32 12.19 6.52
CA PHE A 73 2.75 11.88 5.22
C PHE A 73 2.58 13.11 4.34
N ASP A 74 2.64 12.93 3.02
CA ASP A 74 2.35 13.99 2.06
C ASP A 74 0.84 14.29 2.04
N PRO A 75 0.39 15.49 2.46
CA PRO A 75 -1.03 15.84 2.49
C PRO A 75 -1.67 16.02 1.11
N THR A 76 -0.88 16.05 0.03
CA THR A 76 -1.39 16.05 -1.35
C THR A 76 -1.88 14.67 -1.78
N GLU A 77 -1.25 13.61 -1.25
CA GLU A 77 -1.57 12.20 -1.56
C GLU A 77 -2.43 11.53 -0.47
N ILE A 78 -2.19 11.85 0.80
CA ILE A 78 -2.78 11.16 1.95
C ILE A 78 -3.51 12.16 2.84
N SER A 79 -4.76 11.86 3.20
CA SER A 79 -5.52 12.68 4.15
C SER A 79 -5.33 12.27 5.60
N GLU A 80 -5.06 10.99 5.86
CA GLU A 80 -4.94 10.43 7.20
C GLU A 80 -4.10 9.15 7.17
N VAL A 81 -3.28 8.93 8.19
CA VAL A 81 -2.57 7.68 8.45
C VAL A 81 -3.03 7.13 9.80
N ARG A 82 -3.26 5.81 9.87
CA ARG A 82 -3.74 5.16 11.09
C ARG A 82 -3.20 3.73 11.20
N PHE A 83 -2.83 3.34 12.41
CA PHE A 83 -2.62 1.93 12.74
C PHE A 83 -3.96 1.24 12.96
N TRP A 84 -4.16 0.14 12.27
CA TRP A 84 -5.39 -0.64 12.32
C TRP A 84 -5.16 -1.98 13.02
N ASP A 85 -6.17 -2.41 13.77
CA ASP A 85 -6.22 -3.78 14.27
C ASP A 85 -6.67 -4.72 13.13
N MET A 86 -5.97 -5.84 12.98
CA MET A 86 -6.23 -6.82 11.92
C MET A 86 -7.62 -7.47 12.05
N GLN A 87 -8.08 -7.75 13.27
CA GLN A 87 -9.44 -8.27 13.49
C GLN A 87 -10.44 -7.20 13.08
N LYS A 88 -10.18 -5.94 13.42
CA LYS A 88 -11.07 -4.86 13.04
C LYS A 88 -11.17 -4.72 11.52
N ILE A 89 -10.05 -4.71 10.79
CA ILE A 89 -10.08 -4.69 9.32
C ILE A 89 -10.92 -5.86 8.80
N THR A 90 -10.67 -7.08 9.29
CA THR A 90 -11.41 -8.28 8.87
C THR A 90 -12.93 -8.13 9.04
N GLU A 91 -13.39 -7.55 10.14
CA GLU A 91 -14.83 -7.33 10.40
C GLU A 91 -15.49 -6.37 9.40
N ILE A 92 -14.74 -5.40 8.88
CA ILE A 92 -15.29 -4.31 8.05
C ILE A 92 -14.72 -4.27 6.64
N ILE A 93 -14.00 -5.32 6.20
CA ILE A 93 -13.30 -5.36 4.92
C ILE A 93 -14.23 -5.18 3.72
N ASP A 94 -15.47 -5.66 3.82
CA ASP A 94 -16.46 -5.57 2.76
C ASP A 94 -17.22 -4.21 2.75
N THR A 95 -16.93 -3.31 3.69
CA THR A 95 -17.54 -1.97 3.72
C THR A 95 -16.88 -1.02 2.73
N ASP A 96 -17.60 0.00 2.28
CA ASP A 96 -17.13 0.94 1.25
C ASP A 96 -16.08 1.95 1.76
N ILE A 97 -15.36 1.67 2.84
CA ILE A 97 -14.31 2.57 3.33
C ILE A 97 -12.92 2.22 2.81
N PHE A 98 -12.73 1.01 2.28
CA PHE A 98 -11.46 0.54 1.73
C PHE A 98 -11.45 0.58 0.20
N SER A 99 -10.29 0.78 -0.39
CA SER A 99 -10.12 0.61 -1.84
C SER A 99 -10.33 -0.86 -2.21
N ASP A 100 -10.71 -1.14 -3.45
CA ASP A 100 -10.86 -2.52 -3.92
C ASP A 100 -9.51 -3.25 -3.93
N ASN A 101 -8.43 -2.52 -4.24
CA ASN A 101 -7.06 -3.02 -4.19
C ASN A 101 -6.67 -3.47 -2.78
N PHE A 102 -6.92 -2.65 -1.75
CA PHE A 102 -6.65 -3.02 -0.37
C PHE A 102 -7.41 -4.26 0.06
N ARG A 103 -8.68 -4.41 -0.35
CA ARG A 103 -9.47 -5.60 0.00
C ARG A 103 -8.87 -6.87 -0.58
N ASP A 104 -8.39 -6.81 -1.82
CA ASP A 104 -7.72 -7.94 -2.46
C ASP A 104 -6.38 -8.23 -1.78
N GLU A 105 -5.53 -7.21 -1.61
CA GLU A 105 -4.23 -7.31 -0.92
C GLU A 105 -4.36 -7.87 0.50
N PHE A 106 -5.33 -7.39 1.27
CA PHE A 106 -5.55 -7.84 2.63
C PHE A 106 -5.93 -9.33 2.68
N ARG A 107 -6.79 -9.79 1.77
CA ARG A 107 -7.16 -11.22 1.68
C ARG A 107 -5.95 -12.08 1.28
N ARG A 108 -5.16 -11.63 0.30
CA ARG A 108 -3.90 -12.31 -0.09
C ARG A 108 -2.92 -12.39 1.06
N TYR A 109 -2.79 -11.31 1.83
CA TYR A 109 -1.94 -11.28 3.00
C TYR A 109 -2.38 -12.29 4.05
N LEU A 110 -3.68 -12.43 4.31
CA LEU A 110 -4.22 -13.43 5.23
C LEU A 110 -3.98 -14.87 4.76
N GLU A 111 -3.92 -15.12 3.45
CA GLU A 111 -3.58 -16.44 2.89
C GLU A 111 -2.08 -16.74 2.96
N PHE A 112 -1.24 -15.72 2.93
CA PHE A 112 0.21 -15.83 3.07
C PHE A 112 0.68 -16.02 4.52
N ALA A 113 0.00 -15.37 5.48
CA ALA A 113 0.43 -15.23 6.87
C ALA A 113 0.22 -16.49 7.75
#